data_AF-A0A210VYP2-F1
#
_entry.id   AF-A0A210VYP2-F1
#
_cell.length_a   1.000
_cell.length_b   1.000
_cell.length_c   1.000
_cell.angle_alpha   90.00
_cell.angle_beta   90.00
_cell.angle_gamma   90.00
#
_symmetry.space_group_name_H-M   'P 1'
#
loop_
_entity.id
_entity.type
_entity.pdbx_description
1 polymer ?
#
loop_
_entity_poly.entity_id
_entity_poly.type
_entity_poly.pdbx_seq_one_letter_code
_entity_poly.pdbx_strand_id
1 'polypeptide(L)'
;MTKKSIKNEITTVRIGPRMSRGLYQLAKYVYGAKRVNFEDQLEELVEKDLDYQMKQKWFLNYTSGKEGQYFEKLRKAVGEARDDAFPADGSDFDSNNVSGDE
;
A
#
# COMPACT_ATOMS: atom_id res chain seq x y z
N MET A 1 30.49 -11.90 -23.08
CA MET A 1 29.10 -12.32 -22.83
C MET A 1 28.67 -11.78 -21.47
N THR A 2 28.04 -10.60 -21.46
CA THR A 2 27.54 -9.95 -20.24
C THR A 2 26.13 -10.47 -19.95
N LYS A 3 25.98 -11.18 -18.83
CA LYS A 3 24.68 -11.67 -18.34
C LYS A 3 23.84 -10.47 -17.94
N LYS A 4 22.80 -10.14 -18.73
CA LYS A 4 21.79 -9.14 -18.33
C LYS A 4 21.02 -9.70 -17.13
N SER A 5 21.16 -9.03 -15.99
CA SER A 5 20.32 -9.29 -14.82
C SER A 5 18.91 -8.86 -15.16
N ILE A 6 18.00 -9.82 -15.31
CA ILE A 6 16.58 -9.57 -15.49
C ILE A 6 16.08 -9.13 -14.11
N LYS A 7 16.05 -7.82 -13.88
CA LYS A 7 15.32 -7.26 -12.75
C LYS A 7 13.85 -7.54 -13.03
N ASN A 8 13.26 -8.51 -12.33
CA ASN A 8 11.82 -8.71 -12.33
C ASN A 8 11.21 -7.50 -11.63
N GLU A 9 10.78 -6.51 -12.42
CA GLU A 9 9.96 -5.42 -11.90
C GLU A 9 8.65 -6.04 -11.37
N ILE A 10 8.53 -6.11 -10.05
CA ILE A 10 7.31 -6.56 -9.39
C ILE A 10 6.28 -5.45 -9.63
N THR A 11 5.50 -5.58 -10.71
CA THR A 11 4.36 -4.70 -10.95
C THR A 11 3.34 -4.94 -9.85
N THR A 12 3.25 -4.02 -8.89
CA THR A 12 2.20 -4.03 -7.87
C THR A 12 0.85 -3.96 -8.57
N VAL A 13 0.10 -5.06 -8.54
CA VAL A 13 -1.25 -5.10 -9.11
C VAL A 13 -2.17 -4.34 -8.17
N ARG A 14 -2.73 -3.22 -8.64
CA ARG A 14 -3.72 -2.45 -7.87
C ARG A 14 -5.05 -3.19 -7.87
N ILE A 15 -5.33 -3.92 -6.79
CA ILE A 15 -6.61 -4.63 -6.61
C ILE A 15 -7.55 -3.73 -5.82
N GLY A 16 -8.59 -3.21 -6.48
CA GLY A 16 -9.60 -2.37 -5.86
C GLY A 16 -10.68 -3.20 -5.14
N PRO A 17 -11.08 -2.86 -3.90
CA PRO A 17 -12.18 -3.54 -3.23
C PRO A 17 -13.50 -3.34 -4.00
N ARG A 18 -14.35 -4.37 -4.02
CA ARG A 18 -15.68 -4.26 -4.62
C ARG A 18 -16.59 -3.46 -3.69
N MET A 19 -16.68 -2.15 -3.95
CA MET A 19 -17.60 -1.23 -3.27
C MET A 19 -18.79 -0.90 -4.19
N SER A 20 -19.97 -0.66 -3.59
CA SER A 20 -21.12 -0.18 -4.37
C SER A 20 -20.81 1.21 -4.95
N ARG A 21 -21.21 1.43 -6.20
CA ARG A 21 -20.95 2.69 -6.91
C ARG A 21 -21.44 3.91 -6.14
N GLY A 22 -22.64 3.84 -5.57
CA GLY A 22 -23.23 4.94 -4.82
C GLY A 22 -22.44 5.29 -3.56
N LEU A 23 -22.00 4.29 -2.80
CA LEU A 23 -21.17 4.50 -1.61
C LEU A 23 -19.82 5.12 -1.97
N TYR A 24 -19.18 4.62 -3.04
CA TYR A 24 -17.91 5.15 -3.50
C TYR A 24 -18.02 6.63 -3.92
N GLN A 25 -19.06 7.00 -4.67
CA GLN A 25 -19.27 8.38 -5.09
C GLN A 25 -19.50 9.34 -3.91
N LEU A 26 -20.33 8.92 -2.94
CA LEU A 26 -20.56 9.70 -1.73
C LEU A 26 -19.28 9.85 -0.91
N ALA A 27 -18.53 8.76 -0.73
CA ALA A 27 -17.27 8.78 0.01
C ALA A 27 -16.24 9.70 -0.68
N LYS A 28 -16.04 9.56 -2.00
CA LYS A 28 -15.16 10.45 -2.76
C LYS A 28 -15.50 11.93 -2.57
N TYR A 29 -16.77 12.27 -2.58
CA TYR A 29 -17.21 13.65 -2.36
C TYR A 29 -16.89 14.14 -0.94
N VAL A 30 -17.27 13.37 0.09
CA VAL A 30 -17.06 13.75 1.49
C VAL A 30 -15.57 13.89 1.82
N TYR A 31 -14.74 12.93 1.39
CA TYR A 31 -13.31 12.97 1.63
C TYR A 31 -12.61 14.07 0.80
N GLY A 32 -13.08 14.31 -0.43
CA GLY A 32 -12.66 15.45 -1.23
C GLY A 32 -12.95 16.79 -0.54
N ALA A 33 -14.13 16.93 0.09
CA ALA A 33 -14.48 18.11 0.89
C ALA A 33 -13.58 18.26 2.13
N LYS A 34 -13.14 17.16 2.73
CA LYS A 34 -12.14 17.11 3.81
C LYS A 34 -10.70 17.38 3.31
N ARG A 35 -10.49 17.58 2.00
CA ARG A 35 -9.16 17.79 1.36
C ARG A 35 -8.21 16.61 1.56
N VAL A 36 -8.74 15.40 1.64
CA VAL A 36 -7.97 14.17 1.73
C VAL A 36 -8.35 13.21 0.62
N ASN A 37 -7.42 12.36 0.20
CA ASN A 37 -7.70 11.35 -0.80
C ASN A 37 -8.43 10.16 -0.15
N PHE A 38 -9.58 9.78 -0.71
CA PHE A 38 -10.42 8.72 -0.16
C PHE A 38 -9.69 7.37 -0.14
N GLU A 39 -9.00 7.01 -1.22
CA GLU A 39 -8.32 5.72 -1.35
C GLU A 39 -7.21 5.58 -0.32
N ASP A 40 -6.41 6.62 -0.14
CA ASP A 40 -5.30 6.62 0.84
C ASP A 40 -5.87 6.50 2.26
N GLN A 41 -6.99 7.17 2.55
CA GLN A 41 -7.69 7.06 3.84
C GLN A 41 -8.34 5.69 4.04
N LEU A 42 -8.82 5.06 2.97
CA LEU A 42 -9.37 3.71 3.01
C LEU A 42 -8.27 2.69 3.28
N GLU A 43 -7.11 2.83 2.64
CA GLU A 43 -5.94 2.00 2.87
C GLU A 43 -5.47 2.11 4.33
N GLU A 44 -5.29 3.32 4.85
CA GLU A 44 -4.92 3.56 6.24
C GLU A 44 -5.92 2.94 7.24
N LEU A 45 -7.22 3.05 6.94
CA LEU A 45 -8.26 2.48 7.78
C LEU A 45 -8.20 0.94 7.80
N VAL A 46 -8.02 0.33 6.63
CA VAL A 46 -7.90 -1.13 6.48
C VAL A 46 -6.62 -1.64 7.16
N GLU A 47 -5.49 -0.95 7.02
CA GLU A 47 -4.25 -1.31 7.70
C GLU A 47 -4.42 -1.33 9.23
N LYS A 48 -5.05 -0.30 9.79
CA LYS A 48 -5.30 -0.21 11.24
C LYS A 48 -6.24 -1.29 11.73
N ASP A 49 -7.33 -1.56 11.01
CA ASP A 49 -8.25 -2.64 11.37
C ASP A 49 -7.56 -4.00 11.28
N LEU A 50 -6.79 -4.26 10.21
CA LEU A 50 -6.04 -5.51 10.07
C LEU A 50 -5.07 -5.72 11.23
N ASP A 51 -4.29 -4.70 11.62
CA ASP A 51 -3.39 -4.80 12.77
C ASP A 51 -4.15 -5.09 14.07
N TYR A 52 -5.30 -4.46 14.27
CA TYR A 52 -6.17 -4.75 15.40
C TYR A 52 -6.71 -6.18 15.38
N GLN A 53 -7.21 -6.66 14.22
CA GLN A 53 -7.74 -8.02 14.07
C GLN A 53 -6.66 -9.08 14.29
N MET A 54 -5.44 -8.84 13.80
CA MET A 54 -4.31 -9.75 13.99
C MET A 54 -3.92 -9.94 15.46
N LYS A 55 -4.24 -8.96 16.32
CA LYS A 55 -3.98 -9.03 17.77
C LYS A 55 -5.12 -9.69 18.56
N GLN A 56 -6.26 -9.96 17.94
CA GLN A 56 -7.41 -10.53 18.63
C GLN A 56 -7.22 -12.01 18.95
N LYS A 57 -7.77 -12.44 20.09
CA LYS A 57 -7.68 -13.83 20.57
C LYS A 57 -8.20 -14.84 19.53
N TRP A 58 -9.29 -14.51 18.84
CA TRP A 58 -9.86 -15.40 17.82
C TRP A 58 -8.86 -15.66 16.69
N PHE A 59 -8.15 -14.63 16.25
CA PHE A 59 -7.17 -14.73 15.17
C PHE A 59 -5.91 -15.46 15.62
N LEU A 60 -5.40 -15.15 16.81
CA LEU A 60 -4.26 -15.85 17.39
C LEU A 60 -4.55 -17.35 17.58
N ASN A 61 -5.77 -17.71 18.00
CA ASN A 61 -6.17 -19.10 18.12
C ASN A 61 -6.28 -19.78 16.75
N TYR A 62 -6.83 -19.08 15.75
CA TYR A 62 -6.93 -19.59 14.38
C TYR A 62 -5.55 -19.83 13.76
N THR A 63 -4.60 -18.91 13.95
CA THR A 63 -3.24 -19.03 13.41
C THR A 63 -2.30 -19.90 14.24
N SER A 64 -2.73 -20.42 15.40
CA SER A 64 -1.93 -21.32 16.23
C SER A 64 -1.70 -22.71 15.61
N GLY A 65 -2.47 -23.07 14.57
CA GLY A 65 -2.41 -24.37 13.89
C GLY A 65 -1.69 -24.34 12.53
N LYS A 66 -1.98 -25.34 11.69
CA LYS A 66 -1.44 -25.44 10.32
C LYS A 66 -1.84 -24.26 9.44
N GLU A 67 -2.97 -23.62 9.73
CA GLU A 67 -3.49 -22.45 9.03
C GLU A 67 -2.59 -21.20 9.23
N GLY A 68 -1.88 -21.11 10.35
CA GLY A 68 -0.90 -20.05 10.59
C GLY A 68 0.30 -20.09 9.65
N GLN A 69 0.72 -21.28 9.19
CA GLN A 69 1.88 -21.39 8.29
C GLN A 69 1.63 -20.72 6.93
N TYR A 70 0.39 -20.74 6.45
CA TYR A 70 0.02 -20.04 5.21
C TYR A 70 0.03 -18.52 5.42
N PHE A 71 -0.55 -18.07 6.53
CA PHE A 71 -0.54 -16.66 6.89
C PHE A 71 0.88 -16.10 7.05
N GLU A 72 1.78 -16.83 7.72
CA GLU A 72 3.19 -16.41 7.88
C GLU A 72 3.94 -16.34 6.54
N LYS A 73 3.69 -17.26 5.60
CA LYS A 73 4.24 -17.16 4.24
C LYS A 73 3.74 -15.92 3.50
N LEU A 74 2.44 -15.64 3.61
CA LEU A 74 1.83 -14.47 2.98
C LEU A 74 2.37 -13.17 3.60
N ARG A 75 2.45 -13.10 4.93
CA ARG A 75 3.01 -11.97 5.67
C ARG A 75 4.47 -11.72 5.30
N LYS A 76 5.28 -12.78 5.21
CA LYS A 76 6.69 -12.69 4.80
C LYS A 76 6.83 -12.15 3.38
N ALA A 77 6.05 -12.67 2.42
CA ALA A 77 6.08 -12.19 1.04
C ALA A 77 5.68 -10.70 0.92
N VAL A 78 4.71 -10.25 1.72
CA VAL A 78 4.32 -8.82 1.77
C VAL A 78 5.41 -7.96 2.43
N GLY A 79 6.07 -8.46 3.47
CA GLY A 79 7.20 -7.77 4.12
C GLY A 79 8.40 -7.60 3.20
N GLU A 80 8.84 -8.69 2.55
CA GLU A 80 9.94 -8.65 1.58
C GLU A 80 9.63 -7.71 0.40
N ALA A 81 8.38 -7.70 -0.09
CA ALA A 81 7.95 -6.77 -1.13
C ALA A 81 7.95 -5.29 -0.68
N ARG A 82 7.73 -5.00 0.62
CA ARG A 82 7.86 -3.64 1.18
C ARG A 82 9.32 -3.21 1.26
N ASP A 83 10.23 -4.14 1.58
CA ASP A 83 11.66 -3.85 1.67
C ASP A 83 12.29 -3.61 0.27
N ASP A 84 11.71 -4.19 -0.78
CA ASP A 84 12.09 -3.93 -2.19
C ASP A 84 11.41 -2.69 -2.82
N ALA A 85 10.38 -2.12 -2.16
CA ALA A 85 9.55 -1.05 -2.73
C ALA A 85 9.93 0.39 -2.32
N PHE A 86 11.05 0.59 -1.62
CA PHE A 86 11.53 1.95 -1.34
C PHE A 86 13.07 2.05 -1.40
N PRO A 87 13.68 2.29 -2.58
CA PRO A 87 14.60 3.42 -2.60
C PRO A 87 13.72 4.65 -2.36
N ALA A 88 13.84 5.25 -1.18
CA ALA A 88 13.52 6.65 -1.03
C ALA A 88 14.42 7.39 -2.02
N ASP A 89 13.96 7.55 -3.27
CA ASP A 89 14.56 8.46 -4.23
C ASP A 89 14.22 9.87 -3.77
N GLY A 90 14.95 10.30 -2.74
CA GLY A 90 15.12 11.70 -2.43
C GLY A 90 16.16 12.29 -3.38
N SER A 91 15.77 12.54 -4.63
CA SER A 91 16.48 13.36 -5.62
C SER A 91 15.61 13.41 -6.88
N ASP A 92 15.29 14.49 -7.59
CA ASP A 92 15.69 15.90 -7.57
C ASP A 92 14.44 16.72 -7.95
N PHE A 93 13.98 17.62 -7.09
CA PHE A 93 13.18 18.75 -7.55
C PHE A 93 14.17 19.83 -7.98
N ASP A 94 14.69 19.69 -9.20
CA ASP A 94 15.56 20.68 -9.84
C ASP A 94 14.81 22.02 -9.88
N SER A 95 15.25 22.92 -9.01
CA SER A 95 14.79 24.29 -8.93
C SER A 95 15.26 25.04 -10.16
N ASN A 96 14.44 25.08 -11.22
CA ASN A 96 14.77 25.88 -12.39
C ASN A 96 14.42 27.35 -12.13
N ASN A 97 15.41 28.04 -11.59
CA ASN A 97 15.83 29.43 -11.82
C ASN A 97 14.86 30.32 -12.63
N VAL A 98 14.17 31.24 -11.97
CA VAL A 98 13.59 32.43 -12.62
C VAL A 98 14.67 33.52 -12.61
N SER A 99 15.42 33.61 -13.70
CA SER A 99 16.22 34.80 -13.99
C SER A 99 15.26 35.87 -14.50
N GLY A 100 15.22 37.01 -13.80
CA GLY A 100 14.47 38.18 -14.23
C GLY A 100 15.08 38.84 -15.45
N ASP A 101 14.22 39.26 -16.37
CA ASP A 101 14.47 40.26 -17.40
C ASP A 101 13.31 41.26 -17.35
N GLU A 102 13.54 42.41 -16.72
CA GLU A 102 13.06 43.75 -17.10
C GLU A 102 13.88 44.83 -16.38
#